data_AF-A0A6J5BS71-F1
#
_entry.id   AF-A0A6J5BS71-F1
#
_cell.length_a   1.000
_cell.length_b   1.000
_cell.length_c   1.000
_cell.angle_alpha   90.00
_cell.angle_beta   90.00
_cell.angle_gamma   90.00
#
_symmetry.space_group_name_H-M   'P 1'
#
loop_
_entity.id
_entity.type
_entity.pdbx_description
1 polymer ?
#
loop_
_entity_poly.entity_id
_entity_poly.type
_entity_poly.pdbx_seq_one_letter_code
_entity_poly.pdbx_strand_id
1 'polypeptide(L)' 'MLDLNDFRYFVRIVECGGLTAASRNLNVPKSTVSHRLQQLETALGVRLVNRLHADSA' A
#
# COMPACT_ATOMS: atom_id res chain seq x y z
N MET A 1 3.84 7.18 14.93
CA MET A 1 4.60 6.05 15.51
C MET A 1 4.57 4.93 14.47
N LEU A 2 5.70 4.29 14.19
CA LEU A 2 5.77 3.19 13.21
C LEU A 2 4.96 1.98 13.74
N ASP A 3 3.98 1.51 12.98
CA ASP A 3 3.20 0.31 13.26
C ASP A 3 3.67 -0.82 12.34
N LEU A 4 4.09 -1.94 12.91
CA LEU A 4 4.50 -3.14 12.16
C LEU A 4 3.38 -3.69 11.28
N ASN A 5 2.11 -3.42 11.64
CA ASN A 5 0.99 -3.79 10.78
C ASN A 5 1.02 -3.05 9.45
N ASP A 6 1.53 -1.83 9.39
CA ASP A 6 1.58 -1.04 8.16
C ASP A 6 2.54 -1.68 7.14
N PHE A 7 3.62 -2.32 7.60
CA PHE A 7 4.50 -3.13 6.75
C PHE A 7 3.78 -4.34 6.16
N ARG A 8 2.87 -4.99 6.91
CA ARG A 8 2.04 -6.10 6.38
C ARG A 8 1.18 -5.64 5.20
N TYR A 9 0.59 -4.44 5.30
CA TYR A 9 -0.16 -3.86 4.18
C TYR A 9 0.76 -3.57 2.99
N PHE A 10 1.92 -2.98 3.23
CA PHE A 10 2.89 -2.68 2.17
C PHE A 10 3.36 -3.94 1.42
N VAL A 11 3.80 -4.97 2.13
CA VAL A 11 4.22 -6.26 1.52
C VAL A 11 3.08 -6.79 0.65
N ARG A 12 1.84 -6.75 1.15
CA ARG A 12 0.71 -7.25 0.37
C ARG A 12 0.40 -6.43 -0.88
N ILE A 13 0.59 -5.11 -0.83
CA ILE A 13 0.45 -4.23 -1.99
C ILE A 13 1.46 -4.60 -3.08
N VAL A 14 2.71 -4.89 -2.69
CA VAL A 14 3.78 -5.28 -3.62
C VAL A 14 3.50 -6.66 -4.20
N GLU A 15 3.15 -7.65 -3.38
CA GLU A 15 2.83 -9.01 -3.83
C GLU A 15 1.62 -9.06 -4.77
N CYS A 16 0.60 -8.25 -4.50
CA CYS A 16 -0.61 -8.19 -5.34
C CYS A 16 -0.47 -7.24 -6.53
N GLY A 17 0.64 -6.51 -6.66
CA GLY A 17 0.85 -5.55 -7.75
C GLY A 17 -0.05 -4.31 -7.69
N GLY A 18 -0.62 -3.98 -6.54
CA GLY A 18 -1.40 -2.75 -6.38
C GLY A 18 -2.42 -2.73 -5.26
N LEU A 19 -2.90 -1.52 -4.95
CA LEU A 19 -3.84 -1.24 -3.85
C LEU A 19 -5.18 -1.97 -4.00
N THR A 20 -5.72 -2.04 -5.22
CA THR A 20 -7.02 -2.68 -5.48
C THR A 20 -6.93 -4.19 -5.28
N ALA A 21 -5.87 -4.83 -5.78
CA ALA A 21 -5.67 -6.26 -5.64
C ALA A 21 -5.36 -6.64 -4.18
N ALA A 22 -4.54 -5.85 -3.48
CA ALA A 22 -4.28 -6.05 -2.05
C ALA A 22 -5.52 -5.87 -1.18
N SER A 23 -6.37 -4.88 -1.48
CA SER A 23 -7.65 -4.65 -0.78
C SER A 23 -8.58 -5.86 -0.90
N ARG A 24 -8.73 -6.41 -2.11
CA ARG A 24 -9.51 -7.65 -2.32
C ARG A 24 -8.91 -8.82 -1.58
N ASN A 25 -7.58 -8.93 -1.57
CA ASN A 25 -6.92 -10.06 -0.93
C ASN A 25 -6.99 -10.01 0.60
N LEU A 26 -6.78 -8.83 1.19
CA LEU A 26 -6.82 -8.61 2.64
C LEU A 26 -8.26 -8.52 3.18
N ASN A 27 -9.26 -8.53 2.29
CA ASN A 27 -10.68 -8.34 2.62
C ASN A 27 -10.93 -7.05 3.43
N VAL A 28 -10.29 -5.95 3.02
CA VAL A 28 -10.46 -4.62 3.64
C VAL A 28 -10.70 -3.56 2.57
N PRO A 29 -11.34 -2.42 2.90
CA PRO A 29 -11.52 -1.33 1.96
C PRO A 29 -10.19 -0.79 1.40
N LYS A 30 -10.19 -0.40 0.12
CA LYS A 30 -9.04 0.23 -0.54
C LYS A 30 -8.57 1.49 0.19
N SER A 31 -9.49 2.25 0.78
CA SER A 31 -9.17 3.43 1.60
C SER A 31 -8.32 3.07 2.81
N THR A 32 -8.62 1.95 3.49
CA THR A 32 -7.83 1.44 4.62
C THR A 32 -6.41 1.08 4.18
N VAL A 33 -6.28 0.33 3.08
CA VAL A 33 -4.97 -0.05 2.52
C VAL A 33 -4.14 1.17 2.13
N SER A 34 -4.79 2.15 1.46
CA SER A 34 -4.14 3.40 1.08
C SER A 34 -3.72 4.23 2.28
N HIS A 35 -4.55 4.33 3.32
CA HIS A 35 -4.25 5.09 4.52
C HIS A 35 -3.07 4.46 5.28
N ARG A 36 -3.06 3.13 5.43
CA ARG A 36 -1.97 2.39 6.08
C ARG A 36 -0.65 2.57 5.35
N LEU A 37 -0.66 2.51 4.01
CA LEU A 37 0.52 2.80 3.20
C LEU A 37 0.99 4.26 3.41
N GLN A 38 0.07 5.23 3.43
CA GLN A 38 0.43 6.63 3.64
C GLN A 38 1.03 6.88 5.03
N GLN A 39 0.52 6.22 6.06
CA GLN A 39 1.08 6.28 7.41
C GLN A 39 2.50 5.72 7.45
N LEU A 40 2.76 4.60 6.76
CA LEU A 40 4.10 4.04 6.62
C LEU A 40 5.06 4.99 5.90
N GLU A 41 4.65 5.51 4.75
CA GLU A 41 5.45 6.47 3.97
C GLU A 41 5.76 7.74 4.78
N THR A 42 4.78 8.23 5.53
CA THR A 42 4.93 9.41 6.40
C THR A 42 5.89 9.12 7.55
N ALA A 43 5.79 7.95 8.17
CA ALA A 43 6.63 7.57 9.29
C ALA A 43 8.09 7.31 8.87
N LEU A 44 8.30 6.86 7.63
CA LEU A 44 9.63 6.67 7.05
C LEU A 44 10.19 7.92 6.35
N GLY A 45 9.34 8.92 6.07
CA GLY A 45 9.72 10.11 5.32
C GLY A 45 10.04 9.85 3.85
N VAL A 46 9.60 8.72 3.30
CA VAL A 46 9.88 8.30 1.91
C VAL A 46 8.62 7.79 1.22
N ARG A 47 8.58 7.90 -0.11
CA ARG A 47 7.55 7.25 -0.92
C ARG A 47 7.99 5.83 -1.28
N LEU A 48 7.14 4.85 -0.98
CA LEU A 48 7.39 3.43 -1.24
C LEU A 48 6.72 2.96 -2.53
N VAL A 49 5.57 3.56 -2.89
CA VAL A 49 4.81 3.15 -4.08
C VAL A 49 4.56 4.35 -4.98
N ASN A 50 5.06 4.26 -6.21
CA ASN A 50 4.72 5.20 -7.27
C ASN A 50 3.47 4.70 -8.01
N ARG A 51 2.42 5.52 -8.01
CA ARG A 51 1.16 5.24 -8.73
C ARG A 51 1.34 5.50 -10.23
N LEU A 52 2.22 4.74 -10.88
CA LEU A 52 2.35 4.73 -12.32
C LEU A 52 1.32 3.71 -12.84
N HIS A 53 0.28 4.21 -13.49
CA HIS A 53 -0.68 3.38 -14.20
C HIS A 53 0.09 2.71 -15.33
N ALA A 54 0.09 1.38 -15.38
CA ALA A 54 0.64 0.62 -16.48
C ALA A 54 -0.29 0.74 -17.70
N ASP A 55 -0.29 1.93 -18.32
CA ASP A 55 -0.83 2.23 -19.66
C ASP A 55 0.09 3.29 -20.31
N SER A 56 1.38 2.95 -20.38
CA SER A 56 2.35 3.67 -21.21
C SER A 56 3.22 2.64 -21.91
N ALA A 57 2.59 1.86 -22.79
CA ALA A 57 3.18 1.13 -23.91
C ALA A 57 2.09 0.86 -24.94
#